data_AF-A0A2V9C135-F1
#
_entry.id   AF-A0A2V9C135-F1
#
_cell.length_a   1.000
_cell.length_b   1.000
_cell.length_c   1.000
_cell.angle_alpha   90.00
_cell.angle_beta   90.00
_cell.angle_gamma   90.00
#
_symmetry.space_group_name_H-M   'P 1'
#
loop_
_entity.id
_entity.type
_entity.pdbx_description
1 polymer ?
#
loop_
_entity_poly.entity_id
_entity_poly.type
_entity_poly.pdbx_seq_one_letter_code
_entity_poly.pdbx_strand_id
1 'polypeptide(L)'
;MDASRKRLLKIFQVILVYAAVTLGASEGILWMHYYDTRPRSPDPIAGRTIALNTHGIAVYVTSGEHFRLRALMLATGTCFITAVLIEIIKTRGGFLQPKR
;
A
#
# COMPACT_ATOMS: atom_id res chain seq x y z
N MET A 1 21.82 20.53 -5.20
CA MET A 1 20.77 20.42 -4.16
C MET A 1 21.41 20.65 -2.82
N ASP A 2 20.95 21.64 -2.06
CA ASP A 2 21.47 21.98 -0.73
C ASP A 2 21.36 20.78 0.25
N ALA A 3 22.28 20.71 1.21
CA ALA A 3 22.35 19.67 2.23
C ALA A 3 21.03 19.56 3.03
N SER A 4 20.39 20.69 3.33
CA SER A 4 19.11 20.76 4.03
C SER A 4 17.99 20.05 3.24
N ARG A 5 17.94 20.28 1.92
CA ARG A 5 16.95 19.66 1.02
C ARG A 5 17.19 18.16 0.85
N LYS A 6 18.45 17.71 0.80
CA LYS A 6 18.79 16.27 0.79
C LYS A 6 18.33 15.57 2.08
N ARG A 7 18.54 16.21 3.23
CA ARG A 7 18.10 15.69 4.54
C ARG A 7 16.57 15.60 4.62
N LEU A 8 15.86 16.63 4.18
CA LEU A 8 14.39 16.64 4.16
C LEU A 8 13.82 15.51 3.28
N LEU A 9 14.34 15.35 2.06
CA LEU A 9 13.91 14.27 1.17
C LEU A 9 14.19 12.88 1.76
N LYS A 10 15.32 12.71 2.47
CA LYS A 10 15.63 11.44 3.14
C LYS A 10 14.64 11.15 4.27
N ILE A 11 14.30 12.14 5.10
CA ILE A 11 13.32 11.98 6.19
C ILE A 11 11.95 11.62 5.59
N PHE A 12 11.51 12.37 4.57
CA PHE A 12 10.22 12.13 3.92
C PHE A 12 10.15 10.74 3.27
N GLN A 13 11.22 10.32 2.58
CA GLN A 13 11.33 8.97 2.02
C GLN A 13 11.21 7.90 3.11
N VAL A 14 11.91 8.06 4.25
CA VAL A 14 11.85 7.11 5.36
C VAL A 14 10.43 7.01 5.92
N ILE A 15 9.74 8.14 6.10
CA ILE A 15 8.33 8.16 6.52
C ILE A 15 7.45 7.40 5.53
N LEU A 16 7.61 7.63 4.22
CA LEU A 16 6.85 6.93 3.18
C LEU A 16 7.09 5.42 3.19
N VAL A 17 8.33 4.97 3.43
CA VAL A 17 8.64 3.54 3.54
C VAL A 17 7.94 2.93 4.75
N TYR A 18 8.03 3.55 5.93
CA TYR A 18 7.34 3.06 7.12
C TYR A 18 5.81 3.08 6.98
N ALA A 19 5.27 4.10 6.31
CA ALA A 19 3.84 4.16 5.98
C ALA A 19 3.44 3.01 5.05
N ALA A 20 4.20 2.75 3.98
CA ALA A 20 3.93 1.66 3.05
C ALA A 20 3.95 0.30 3.77
N VAL A 21 4.94 0.05 4.63
CA VAL A 21 5.03 -1.21 5.39
C VAL A 21 3.84 -1.37 6.34
N THR A 22 3.49 -0.32 7.08
CA THR A 22 2.37 -0.37 8.03
C THR A 22 1.03 -0.57 7.32
N LEU A 23 0.80 0.15 6.22
CA LEU A 23 -0.43 0.03 5.42
C LEU A 23 -0.53 -1.34 4.75
N GLY A 24 0.57 -1.86 4.20
CA GLY A 24 0.63 -3.18 3.58
C GLY A 24 0.40 -4.30 4.61
N ALA A 25 0.99 -4.18 5.80
CA ALA A 25 0.71 -5.14 6.88
C ALA A 25 -0.77 -5.09 7.32
N SER A 26 -1.34 -3.89 7.41
CA SER A 26 -2.76 -3.72 7.74
C SER A 26 -3.68 -4.30 6.68
N GLU A 27 -3.34 -4.11 5.40
CA GLU A 27 -4.03 -4.70 4.26
C GLU A 27 -4.02 -6.22 4.32
N GLY A 28 -2.84 -6.83 4.54
CA GLY A 28 -2.70 -8.28 4.65
C GLY A 28 -3.45 -8.87 5.84
N ILE A 29 -3.41 -8.22 7.00
CA ILE A 29 -4.18 -8.65 8.19
C ILE A 29 -5.68 -8.59 7.91
N LEU A 30 -6.16 -7.51 7.28
CA LEU A 30 -7.58 -7.34 6.98
C LEU A 30 -8.05 -8.34 5.92
N TRP A 31 -7.21 -8.59 4.93
CA TRP A 31 -7.45 -9.57 3.88
C TRP A 31 -7.58 -10.98 4.46
N MET A 32 -6.65 -11.38 5.33
CA MET A 32 -6.71 -12.68 6.03
C MET A 32 -7.95 -12.78 6.92
N HIS A 33 -8.26 -11.73 7.68
CA HIS A 33 -9.46 -11.69 8.50
C HIS A 33 -10.73 -11.88 7.67
N TYR A 34 -10.83 -11.24 6.50
CA TYR A 34 -11.98 -11.44 5.62
C TYR A 34 -12.01 -12.85 5.03
N TYR A 35 -10.88 -13.38 4.59
CA TYR A 35 -10.78 -14.75 4.09
C TYR A 35 -11.27 -15.79 5.11
N ASP A 36 -10.96 -15.62 6.39
CA ASP A 36 -11.32 -16.57 7.44
C ASP A 36 -12.76 -16.42 7.94
N THR A 37 -13.33 -15.21 7.91
CA THR A 37 -14.59 -14.92 8.62
C THR A 37 -15.77 -14.59 7.72
N ARG A 38 -15.56 -14.34 6.43
CA ARG A 38 -16.63 -13.96 5.50
C ARG A 38 -17.26 -15.19 4.86
N PRO A 39 -18.58 -15.16 4.59
CA PRO A 39 -19.28 -16.31 4.06
C PRO A 39 -18.73 -16.71 2.69
N ARG A 40 -18.72 -18.02 2.42
CA ARG A 40 -18.32 -18.59 1.11
C ARG A 40 -19.45 -18.58 0.07
N SER A 41 -20.62 -18.12 0.46
CA SER A 41 -21.78 -17.87 -0.41
C SER A 41 -22.23 -16.42 -0.25
N PRO A 42 -22.86 -15.81 -1.27
CA PRO A 42 -23.43 -14.48 -1.14
C PRO A 42 -24.43 -14.42 0.02
N ASP A 43 -24.37 -13.35 0.81
CA ASP A 43 -25.32 -13.05 1.88
C ASP A 43 -25.92 -11.65 1.62
N PRO A 44 -27.07 -11.59 0.92
CA PRO A 44 -27.73 -10.32 0.62
C PRO A 44 -28.25 -9.59 1.86
N ILE A 45 -28.59 -10.31 2.93
CA ILE A 45 -29.14 -9.72 4.16
C ILE A 45 -28.05 -8.90 4.86
N ALA A 46 -26.83 -9.43 4.94
CA ALA A 46 -25.68 -8.71 5.48
C ALA A 46 -25.00 -7.76 4.46
N GLY A 47 -25.52 -7.66 3.23
CA GLY A 47 -24.92 -6.86 2.15
C GLY A 47 -23.57 -7.39 1.64
N ARG A 48 -23.25 -8.66 1.93
CA ARG A 48 -22.01 -9.34 1.54
C ARG A 48 -22.22 -10.04 0.20
N THR A 49 -22.12 -9.28 -0.87
CA THR A 49 -22.45 -9.73 -2.23
C THR A 49 -21.27 -9.61 -3.21
N ILE A 50 -20.18 -8.96 -2.80
CA ILE A 50 -19.00 -8.77 -3.65
C ILE A 50 -18.02 -9.90 -3.37
N ALA A 51 -17.68 -10.68 -4.40
CA ALA A 51 -16.72 -11.77 -4.28
C ALA A 51 -15.28 -11.24 -4.20
N LEU A 52 -14.55 -11.69 -3.19
CA LEU A 52 -13.10 -11.61 -3.06
C LEU A 52 -12.53 -13.00 -3.31
N ASN A 53 -11.93 -13.22 -4.49
CA ASN A 53 -11.38 -14.52 -4.89
C ASN A 53 -9.89 -14.60 -4.55
N THR A 54 -9.54 -15.57 -3.72
CA THR A 54 -8.17 -15.90 -3.33
C THR A 54 -7.88 -17.34 -3.72
N HIS A 55 -7.01 -17.55 -4.71
CA HIS A 55 -6.58 -18.89 -5.15
C HIS A 55 -7.75 -19.86 -5.42
N GLY A 56 -8.86 -19.38 -5.98
CA GLY A 56 -10.04 -20.17 -6.30
C GLY A 56 -11.07 -20.25 -5.17
N ILE A 57 -10.76 -19.74 -3.99
CA ILE A 57 -11.71 -19.64 -2.86
C ILE A 57 -12.29 -18.23 -2.85
N ALA A 58 -13.59 -18.15 -3.09
CA ALA A 58 -14.35 -16.90 -3.02
C ALA A 58 -14.97 -16.75 -1.63
N VAL A 59 -14.73 -15.59 -1.02
CA VAL A 59 -15.49 -15.11 0.14
C VAL A 59 -16.24 -13.84 -0.24
N TYR A 60 -17.39 -13.59 0.39
CA TYR A 60 -18.24 -12.47 0.03
C TYR A 60 -18.17 -11.35 1.06
N VAL A 61 -17.84 -10.16 0.59
CA VAL A 61 -17.64 -8.95 1.37
C VAL A 61 -18.66 -7.87 1.00
N THR A 62 -18.84 -6.91 1.89
CA THR A 62 -19.62 -5.70 1.59
C THR A 62 -18.84 -4.73 0.70
N SER A 63 -19.54 -3.77 0.09
CA SER A 63 -18.91 -2.68 -0.67
C SER A 63 -17.88 -1.90 0.16
N GLY A 64 -18.19 -1.60 1.43
CA GLY A 64 -17.28 -0.88 2.32
C GLY A 64 -16.06 -1.71 2.74
N GLU A 65 -16.21 -3.03 2.91
CA GLU A 65 -15.08 -3.94 3.19
C GLU A 65 -14.14 -4.05 1.98
N HIS A 66 -14.70 -4.23 0.79
CA HIS A 66 -13.95 -4.29 -0.46
C HIS A 66 -13.24 -2.95 -0.76
N PHE A 67 -13.91 -1.82 -0.54
CA PHE A 67 -13.30 -0.50 -0.69
C PHE A 67 -12.12 -0.31 0.26
N ARG A 68 -12.24 -0.71 1.53
CA ARG A 68 -11.15 -0.60 2.51
C ARG A 68 -9.89 -1.35 2.08
N LEU A 69 -10.03 -2.59 1.59
CA LEU A 69 -8.89 -3.35 1.06
C LEU A 69 -8.25 -2.63 -0.14
N ARG A 70 -9.05 -2.21 -1.11
CA ARG A 70 -8.54 -1.48 -2.28
C ARG A 70 -7.84 -0.17 -1.90
N ALA A 71 -8.41 0.58 -0.96
CA ALA A 71 -7.83 1.83 -0.49
C ALA A 71 -6.46 1.59 0.18
N LEU A 72 -6.35 0.57 1.04
CA LEU A 72 -5.08 0.21 1.68
C LEU A 72 -4.04 -0.26 0.65
N MET A 73 -4.43 -1.07 -0.33
CA MET A 73 -3.55 -1.53 -1.41
C MET A 73 -3.02 -0.34 -2.23
N LEU A 74 -3.91 0.56 -2.65
CA LEU A 74 -3.52 1.76 -3.42
C LEU A 74 -2.64 2.71 -2.61
N ALA A 75 -2.96 2.93 -1.33
CA ALA A 75 -2.16 3.79 -0.46
C ALA A 75 -0.75 3.20 -0.25
N THR A 76 -0.66 1.89 0.01
CA THR A 76 0.61 1.16 0.11
C THR A 76 1.46 1.33 -1.14
N GLY A 77 0.87 1.04 -2.31
CA GLY A 77 1.56 1.19 -3.60
C GLY A 77 2.02 2.63 -3.85
N THR A 78 1.17 3.61 -3.56
CA THR A 78 1.48 5.04 -3.75
C THR A 78 2.64 5.48 -2.86
N CYS A 79 2.63 5.12 -1.57
CA CYS A 79 3.72 5.42 -0.65
C CYS A 79 5.04 4.79 -1.10
N PHE A 80 5.00 3.52 -1.51
CA PHE A 80 6.19 2.80 -1.97
C PHE A 80 6.77 3.38 -3.26
N ILE A 81 5.92 3.59 -4.29
CA ILE A 81 6.35 4.18 -5.57
C ILE A 81 6.94 5.57 -5.34
N THR A 82 6.31 6.40 -4.52
CA THR A 82 6.82 7.74 -4.22
C THR A 82 8.19 7.67 -3.52
N ALA A 83 8.37 6.75 -2.58
CA ALA A 83 9.66 6.55 -1.91
C ALA A 83 10.77 6.12 -2.91
N VAL A 84 10.45 5.24 -3.86
CA VAL A 84 11.36 4.82 -4.94
C VAL A 84 11.70 5.99 -5.87
N LEU A 85 10.71 6.78 -6.27
CA LEU A 85 10.94 7.96 -7.12
C LEU A 85 11.86 8.98 -6.43
N ILE A 86 11.70 9.19 -5.12
CA ILE A 86 12.61 10.05 -4.35
C ILE A 86 14.04 9.49 -4.39
N GLU A 87 14.23 8.18 -4.26
CA GLU A 87 15.55 7.56 -4.36
C GLU A 87 16.17 7.76 -5.75
N ILE A 88 15.40 7.55 -6.81
CA ILE A 88 15.86 7.78 -8.19
C ILE A 88 16.30 9.23 -8.39
N ILE A 89 15.53 10.21 -7.90
CA ILE A 89 15.87 11.64 -7.99
C ILE A 89 17.16 11.95 -7.22
N LYS A 90 17.30 11.40 -6.01
CA LYS A 90 18.51 11.58 -5.19
C LYS A 90 19.75 10.99 -5.87
N THR A 91 19.64 9.82 -6.49
CA THR A 91 20.74 9.11 -7.16
C THR A 91 21.13 9.79 -8.48
N ARG A 92 20.16 10.19 -9.31
CA ARG A 92 20.43 10.94 -10.55
C ARG A 92 21.07 12.30 -10.28
N GLY A 93 20.67 12.97 -9.20
CA GLY A 93 21.30 14.22 -8.76
C GLY A 93 22.74 14.04 -8.25
N GLY A 94 23.15 12.82 -7.89
CA GLY A 94 24.53 12.48 -7.51
C GLY A 94 25.42 12.15 -8.72
N PHE A 95 24.86 11.57 -9.78
CA PHE A 95 25.60 11.19 -11.00
C PHE A 95 26.08 12.41 -11.82
N LEU A 96 25.37 13.53 -11.76
CA LEU A 96 25.73 14.78 -12.46
C LEU A 96 26.71 15.67 -11.68
N GLN A 97 27.20 15.24 -10.51
CA GLN A 97 28.28 15.97 -9.84
C GLN A 97 29.62 15.37 -10.25
N PRO A 98 30.46 16.09 -11.02
CA PRO A 98 31.81 15.61 -11.32
C PRO A 98 32.54 15.43 -10.00
N LYS A 99 33.19 14.27 -9.83
CA LYS A 99 34.14 14.05 -8.74
C LYS A 99 35.19 15.15 -8.82
N ARG A 100 35.28 15.99 -7.78
CA ARG A 100 36.44 16.84 -7.54
C ARG A 100 37.55 16.00 -6.92
#